data_AF-A0A3M2B5A1-F1
#
_entry.id   AF-A0A3M2B5A1-F1
#
_cell.length_a   1.000
_cell.length_b   1.000
_cell.length_c   1.000
_cell.angle_alpha   90.00
_cell.angle_beta   90.00
_cell.angle_gamma   90.00
#
_symmetry.space_group_name_H-M   'P 1'
#
loop_
_entity.id
_entity.type
_entity.pdbx_description
1 polymer ?
#
loop_
_entity_poly.entity_id
_entity_poly.type
_entity_poly.pdbx_seq_one_letter_code
_entity_poly.pdbx_strand_id
1 'polypeptide(L)'
;LTSLDGHGSVGYFQLTPKFLDGILKPLYPDYDKPYSVQHFYATAYYMKLLIDSTLERRLWIAYQRFNGGDWVLKECRRAGSLKWQDCKQECKRKEVCVWKVGTECKQKRSACDINYSYSIHVYQRGQVYKTEKVSGGWVFW
;
A
#
# COMPACT_ATOMS: atom_id res chain seq x y z
N LEU A 1 0.44 -6.16 19.23
CA LEU A 1 1.09 -6.33 17.91
C LEU A 1 2.05 -5.16 17.73
N THR A 2 3.34 -5.38 17.98
CA THR A 2 4.38 -4.37 17.74
C THR A 2 4.91 -4.56 16.33
N SER A 3 4.89 -3.51 15.50
CA SER A 3 5.41 -3.63 14.14
C SER A 3 6.93 -3.71 14.12
N LEU A 4 7.45 -4.47 13.17
CA LEU A 4 8.88 -4.65 12.90
C LEU A 4 9.35 -3.86 11.67
N ASP A 5 8.51 -2.98 11.15
CA ASP A 5 8.77 -2.20 9.94
C ASP A 5 9.74 -1.03 10.15
N GLY A 6 10.07 -0.69 11.40
CA GLY A 6 10.91 0.46 11.76
C GLY A 6 10.22 1.81 11.60
N HIS A 7 8.93 1.84 11.26
CA HIS A 7 8.11 3.04 11.11
C HIS A 7 7.01 3.17 12.16
N GLY A 8 6.73 2.08 12.90
CA GLY A 8 5.75 2.08 13.98
C GLY A 8 4.33 1.89 13.47
N SER A 9 4.16 1.12 12.39
CA SER A 9 2.82 0.78 11.90
C SER A 9 2.02 -0.03 12.91
N VAL A 10 0.70 0.07 12.84
CA VAL A 10 -0.21 -0.53 13.83
C VAL A 10 -1.29 -1.38 13.18
N GLY A 11 -1.76 -2.38 13.94
CA GLY A 11 -2.91 -3.21 13.59
C GLY A 11 -2.72 -4.12 12.37
N TYR A 12 -3.82 -4.70 11.91
CA TYR A 12 -3.84 -5.73 10.86
C TYR A 12 -3.44 -5.19 9.48
N PHE A 13 -3.75 -3.92 9.21
CA PHE A 13 -3.47 -3.27 7.93
C PHE A 13 -2.15 -2.48 7.94
N GLN A 14 -1.43 -2.49 9.06
CA GLN A 14 -0.14 -1.80 9.22
C GLN A 14 -0.23 -0.33 8.79
N LEU A 15 -1.24 0.39 9.29
CA LEU A 15 -1.32 1.84 9.11
C LEU A 15 -0.21 2.51 9.92
N THR A 16 0.48 3.50 9.36
CA THR A 16 1.62 4.16 10.02
C THR A 16 1.22 5.53 10.60
N PRO A 17 1.03 5.68 11.92
CA PRO A 17 0.55 6.93 12.53
C PRO A 17 1.38 8.16 12.20
N LYS A 18 2.71 8.00 12.17
CA LYS A 18 3.67 9.03 11.77
C LYS A 18 3.32 9.72 10.44
N PHE A 19 2.71 9.02 9.50
CA PHE A 19 2.35 9.56 8.19
C PHE A 19 0.85 9.86 8.05
N LEU A 20 0.00 9.24 8.87
CA LEU A 20 -1.44 9.20 8.63
C LEU A 20 -2.27 9.93 9.70
N ASP A 21 -1.70 10.27 10.86
CA ASP A 21 -2.48 10.86 11.97
C ASP A 21 -3.17 12.18 11.59
N GLY A 22 -2.49 13.04 10.81
CA GLY A 22 -3.09 14.29 10.33
C GLY A 22 -4.35 14.10 9.47
N ILE A 23 -4.53 12.91 8.89
CA ILE A 23 -5.69 12.54 8.07
C ILE A 23 -6.68 11.71 8.87
N LEU A 24 -6.20 10.74 9.65
CA LEU A 24 -7.03 9.70 10.25
C LEU A 24 -7.50 10.05 11.66
N LYS A 25 -6.69 10.67 12.52
CA LYS A 25 -7.10 10.95 13.90
C LYS A 25 -8.31 11.88 14.03
N PRO A 26 -8.50 12.92 13.20
CA PRO A 26 -9.69 13.75 13.27
C PRO A 26 -10.99 12.99 13.01
N LEU A 27 -10.95 11.91 12.23
CA LEU A 27 -12.13 11.13 11.85
C LEU A 27 -12.29 9.85 12.67
N TYR A 28 -11.17 9.27 13.09
CA TYR A 28 -11.07 7.97 13.74
C TYR A 28 -10.10 8.07 14.92
N PRO A 29 -10.48 8.75 16.02
CA PRO A 29 -9.58 9.07 17.12
C PRO A 29 -8.99 7.86 17.85
N ASP A 30 -9.47 6.64 17.61
CA ASP A 30 -8.99 5.40 18.24
C ASP A 30 -8.51 4.35 17.22
N TYR A 31 -8.24 4.72 15.97
CA TYR A 31 -7.87 3.74 14.93
C TYR A 31 -6.55 2.96 15.20
N ASP A 32 -5.70 3.47 16.09
CA ASP A 32 -4.41 2.88 16.49
C ASP A 32 -4.50 2.05 17.78
N LYS A 33 -5.67 2.03 18.45
CA LYS A 33 -5.87 1.27 19.68
C LYS A 33 -6.06 -0.21 19.39
N PRO A 34 -5.58 -1.12 20.27
CA PRO A 34 -5.79 -2.55 20.12
C PRO A 34 -7.28 -2.89 19.96
N TYR A 35 -7.61 -3.73 18.99
CA TYR A 35 -8.96 -4.24 18.71
C TYR A 35 -10.02 -3.17 18.37
N SER A 36 -9.61 -1.94 18.08
CA SER A 36 -10.53 -0.88 17.69
C SER A 36 -11.16 -1.16 16.32
N VAL A 37 -12.50 -1.14 16.26
CA VAL A 37 -13.23 -1.22 14.98
C VAL A 37 -12.90 -0.04 14.07
N GLN A 38 -12.50 1.10 14.63
CA GLN A 38 -12.07 2.27 13.87
C GLN A 38 -10.83 1.97 13.02
N HIS A 39 -10.03 0.96 13.36
CA HIS A 39 -8.91 0.54 12.52
C HIS A 39 -9.39 0.13 11.12
N PHE A 40 -10.49 -0.62 11.04
CA PHE A 40 -11.07 -1.05 9.77
C PHE A 40 -11.66 0.12 8.98
N TYR A 41 -12.37 1.03 9.65
CA TYR A 41 -12.93 2.22 9.01
C TYR A 41 -11.84 3.16 8.50
N ALA A 42 -10.78 3.38 9.29
CA ALA A 42 -9.65 4.19 8.89
C ALA A 42 -8.92 3.60 7.68
N THR A 43 -8.73 2.27 7.63
CA THR A 43 -8.18 1.58 6.46
C THR A 43 -9.07 1.76 5.22
N ALA A 44 -10.37 1.51 5.35
CA ALA A 44 -11.31 1.64 4.23
C ALA A 44 -11.36 3.08 3.69
N TYR A 45 -11.39 4.06 4.59
CA TYR A 45 -11.35 5.48 4.25
C TYR A 45 -10.03 5.85 3.55
N TYR A 46 -8.89 5.43 4.09
CA TYR A 46 -7.60 5.73 3.48
C TYR A 46 -7.45 5.09 2.10
N MET A 47 -7.85 3.83 1.94
CA MET A 47 -7.90 3.17 0.64
C MET A 47 -8.79 3.92 -0.35
N LYS A 48 -9.98 4.38 0.08
CA LYS A 48 -10.87 5.19 -0.75
C LYS A 48 -10.19 6.50 -1.19
N LEU A 49 -9.51 7.21 -0.29
CA LEU A 49 -8.76 8.43 -0.65
C LEU A 49 -7.69 8.15 -1.71
N LEU A 50 -6.93 7.06 -1.56
CA LEU A 50 -5.90 6.68 -2.53
C LEU A 50 -6.50 6.33 -3.89
N ILE A 51 -7.61 5.61 -3.90
CA ILE A 51 -8.30 5.21 -5.12
C ILE A 51 -8.91 6.42 -5.84
N ASP A 52 -9.62 7.30 -5.11
CA ASP A 52 -10.30 8.46 -5.68
C ASP A 52 -9.29 9.51 -6.21
N SER A 53 -8.08 9.55 -5.66
CA SER A 53 -6.98 10.39 -6.15
C SER A 53 -6.08 9.73 -7.21
N THR A 54 -6.44 8.53 -7.67
CA THR A 54 -5.70 7.81 -8.73
C THR A 54 -6.36 8.01 -10.10
N LEU A 55 -5.55 8.29 -11.13
CA LEU A 55 -6.02 8.38 -12.52
C LEU A 55 -6.66 7.05 -12.95
N GLU A 56 -7.83 7.13 -13.59
CA GLU A 56 -8.61 5.98 -14.06
C GLU A 56 -9.00 4.95 -12.97
N ARG A 57 -8.89 5.31 -11.68
CA ARG A 57 -9.35 4.48 -10.56
C ARG A 57 -8.80 3.04 -10.55
N ARG A 58 -7.57 2.85 -11.05
CA ARG A 58 -6.89 1.54 -11.08
C ARG A 58 -6.50 1.08 -9.68
N LEU A 59 -7.08 -0.03 -9.22
CA LEU A 59 -6.87 -0.50 -7.84
C LEU A 59 -5.42 -0.88 -7.56
N TRP A 60 -4.70 -1.45 -8.54
CA TRP A 60 -3.30 -1.83 -8.34
C TRP A 60 -2.42 -0.62 -7.97
N ILE A 61 -2.70 0.56 -8.53
CA ILE A 61 -1.97 1.80 -8.19
C ILE A 61 -2.28 2.19 -6.76
N ALA A 62 -3.55 2.17 -6.34
CA ALA A 62 -3.93 2.48 -4.97
C ALA A 62 -3.27 1.55 -3.95
N TYR A 63 -3.22 0.24 -4.23
CA TYR A 63 -2.49 -0.71 -3.38
C TYR A 63 -0.98 -0.45 -3.34
N GLN A 64 -0.37 -0.04 -4.46
CA GLN A 64 1.04 0.37 -4.45
C GLN A 64 1.29 1.67 -3.69
N ARG A 65 0.34 2.60 -3.71
CA ARG A 65 0.39 3.83 -2.90
C ARG A 65 0.22 3.54 -1.42
N PHE A 66 -0.67 2.61 -1.08
CA PHE A 66 -0.87 2.16 0.30
C PHE A 66 0.43 1.60 0.90
N ASN A 67 1.16 0.79 0.13
CA ASN A 67 2.38 0.14 0.63
C ASN A 67 3.65 1.02 0.50
N GLY A 68 3.76 1.83 -0.56
CA GLY A 68 5.02 2.51 -0.89
C GLY A 68 4.89 3.98 -1.26
N GLY A 69 3.73 4.59 -0.99
CA GLY A 69 3.45 6.01 -1.27
C GLY A 69 3.35 6.37 -2.75
N ASP A 70 3.28 7.68 -3.01
CA ASP A 70 2.97 8.25 -4.33
C ASP A 70 4.08 8.10 -5.40
N TRP A 71 5.18 7.42 -5.09
CA TRP A 71 6.25 7.16 -6.04
C TRP A 71 5.78 6.42 -7.29
N VAL A 72 4.79 5.54 -7.17
CA VAL A 72 4.16 4.84 -8.32
C VAL A 72 3.56 5.81 -9.33
N LEU A 73 3.04 6.96 -8.89
CA LEU A 73 2.50 7.98 -9.79
C LEU A 73 3.62 8.61 -10.64
N LYS A 74 4.80 8.82 -10.04
CA LYS A 74 5.98 9.33 -10.76
C LYS A 74 6.53 8.30 -11.74
N GLU A 75 6.49 7.02 -11.37
CA GLU A 75 6.93 5.89 -12.18
C GLU A 75 6.05 5.74 -13.43
N CYS A 76 4.72 5.70 -13.26
CA CYS A 76 3.78 5.67 -14.39
C CYS A 76 3.85 6.92 -15.26
N ARG A 77 4.06 8.10 -14.67
CA ARG A 77 4.25 9.34 -15.43
C ARG A 77 5.48 9.26 -16.34
N ARG A 78 6.61 8.71 -15.85
CA ARG A 78 7.80 8.50 -16.67
C ARG A 78 7.55 7.51 -17.80
N ALA A 79 6.79 6.46 -17.52
CA ALA A 79 6.46 5.44 -18.50
C ALA A 79 5.49 5.93 -19.59
N GLY A 80 4.78 7.04 -19.36
CA GLY A 80 3.70 7.48 -20.25
C GLY A 80 2.55 6.46 -20.33
N SER A 81 2.42 5.60 -19.31
CA SER A 81 1.53 4.44 -19.32
C SER A 81 1.03 4.14 -17.91
N LEU A 82 -0.16 3.56 -17.82
CA LEU A 82 -0.73 3.01 -16.57
C LEU A 82 -0.71 1.48 -16.54
N LYS A 83 0.01 0.83 -17.48
CA LYS A 83 0.24 -0.60 -17.40
C LYS A 83 1.25 -0.87 -16.30
N TRP A 84 0.93 -1.83 -15.43
CA TRP A 84 1.77 -2.21 -14.30
C TRP A 84 3.22 -2.49 -14.71
N GLN A 85 3.44 -3.19 -15.83
CA GLN A 85 4.78 -3.56 -16.32
C GLN A 85 5.59 -2.34 -16.73
N ASP A 86 4.98 -1.42 -17.48
CA ASP A 86 5.64 -0.20 -17.97
C ASP A 86 6.03 0.69 -16.78
N CYS A 87 5.13 0.89 -15.81
CA CYS A 87 5.46 1.65 -14.60
C CYS A 87 6.59 0.98 -13.79
N LYS A 88 6.61 -0.37 -13.71
CA LYS A 88 7.67 -1.11 -13.00
C LYS A 88 9.04 -0.87 -13.63
N GLN A 89 9.13 -0.88 -14.96
CA GLN A 89 10.38 -0.65 -15.68
C GLN A 89 10.98 0.73 -15.37
N GLU A 90 10.13 1.71 -15.07
CA GLU A 90 10.53 3.06 -14.66
C GLU A 90 10.82 3.23 -13.17
N CYS A 91 10.77 2.15 -12.38
CA CYS A 91 11.05 2.21 -10.95
C CYS A 91 12.56 2.33 -10.68
N LYS A 92 12.93 3.38 -9.93
CA LYS A 92 14.33 3.73 -9.59
C LYS A 92 14.60 3.73 -8.09
N ARG A 93 13.80 2.99 -7.32
CA ARG A 93 13.96 2.89 -5.86
C ARG A 93 15.16 2.01 -5.52
N LYS A 94 15.81 2.30 -4.39
CA LYS A 94 17.00 1.57 -3.93
C LYS A 94 16.65 0.21 -3.34
N GLU A 95 17.68 -0.58 -3.11
CA GLU A 95 17.55 -1.74 -2.23
C GLU A 95 17.32 -1.31 -0.78
N VAL A 96 16.52 -2.10 -0.06
CA VAL A 96 16.26 -1.95 1.36
C VAL A 96 16.61 -3.23 2.10
N CYS A 97 17.09 -3.07 3.33
CA CYS A 97 17.35 -4.21 4.19
C CYS A 97 16.03 -4.76 4.75
N VAL A 98 15.70 -6.01 4.42
CA VAL A 98 14.45 -6.66 4.87
C VAL A 98 14.67 -7.65 6.01
N TRP A 99 15.93 -8.01 6.28
CA TRP A 99 16.29 -8.85 7.41
C TRP A 99 17.64 -8.41 8.00
N LYS A 100 17.64 -8.11 9.29
CA LYS A 100 18.81 -7.72 10.07
C LYS A 100 19.09 -8.72 11.18
N VAL A 101 20.37 -8.94 11.46
CA VAL A 101 20.85 -9.67 12.64
C VAL A 101 21.85 -8.76 13.33
N GLY A 102 21.50 -8.25 14.51
CA GLY A 102 22.25 -7.16 15.15
C GLY A 102 22.24 -5.90 14.29
N THR A 103 23.43 -5.37 13.99
CA THR A 103 23.63 -4.21 13.10
C THR A 103 23.82 -4.59 11.63
N GLU A 104 23.98 -5.89 11.33
CA GLU A 104 24.29 -6.37 9.99
C GLU A 104 23.02 -6.65 9.18
N CYS A 105 23.02 -6.23 7.91
CA CYS A 105 21.96 -6.57 6.97
C CYS A 105 22.22 -7.95 6.35
N LYS A 106 21.38 -8.94 6.67
CA LYS A 106 21.49 -10.30 6.12
C LYS A 106 20.77 -10.47 4.80
N GLN A 107 19.75 -9.65 4.54
CA GLN A 107 19.04 -9.69 3.27
C GLN A 107 18.64 -8.29 2.81
N LYS A 108 19.07 -7.95 1.59
CA LYS A 108 18.57 -6.80 0.83
C LYS A 108 17.57 -7.26 -0.21
N ARG A 109 16.60 -6.39 -0.51
CA ARG A 109 15.66 -6.56 -1.62
C ARG A 109 15.41 -5.22 -2.28
N SER A 110 15.15 -5.24 -3.59
CA SER A 110 14.74 -4.06 -4.33
C SER A 110 13.42 -3.51 -3.78
N ALA A 111 13.39 -2.24 -3.38
CA ALA A 111 12.15 -1.60 -2.97
C ALA A 111 11.13 -1.50 -4.11
N CYS A 112 11.60 -1.53 -5.37
CA CYS A 112 10.73 -1.67 -6.53
C CYS A 112 10.01 -3.02 -6.50
N ASP A 113 10.74 -4.13 -6.33
CA ASP A 113 10.11 -5.45 -6.32
C ASP A 113 9.18 -5.64 -5.13
N ILE A 114 9.57 -5.14 -3.95
CA ILE A 114 8.69 -5.16 -2.76
C ILE A 114 7.38 -4.43 -3.06
N ASN A 115 7.43 -3.20 -3.59
CA ASN A 115 6.20 -2.44 -3.82
C ASN A 115 5.34 -3.02 -4.96
N TYR A 116 5.97 -3.39 -6.08
CA TYR A 116 5.25 -3.89 -7.25
C TYR A 116 4.64 -5.26 -7.02
N SER A 117 5.27 -6.11 -6.20
CA SER A 117 4.68 -7.40 -5.80
C SER A 117 3.47 -7.27 -4.88
N TYR A 118 3.33 -6.17 -4.13
CA TYR A 118 2.22 -5.98 -3.18
C TYR A 118 0.84 -6.09 -3.87
N SER A 119 0.63 -5.31 -4.93
CA SER A 119 -0.61 -5.34 -5.71
C SER A 119 -0.91 -6.71 -6.34
N ILE A 120 0.13 -7.44 -6.78
CA ILE A 120 0.01 -8.83 -7.28
C ILE A 120 -0.49 -9.75 -6.17
N HIS A 121 0.12 -9.67 -4.99
CA HIS A 121 -0.25 -10.51 -3.85
C HIS A 121 -1.68 -10.24 -3.37
N VAL A 122 -2.08 -8.97 -3.33
CA VAL A 122 -3.46 -8.58 -3.02
C VAL A 122 -4.42 -9.16 -4.06
N TYR A 123 -4.10 -9.03 -5.36
CA TYR A 123 -4.93 -9.61 -6.42
C TYR A 123 -5.09 -11.12 -6.25
N GLN A 124 -3.98 -11.85 -6.15
CA GLN A 124 -3.97 -13.31 -6.09
C GLN A 124 -4.69 -13.84 -4.86
N ARG A 125 -4.40 -13.30 -3.68
CA ARG A 125 -5.04 -13.72 -2.41
C ARG A 125 -6.48 -13.23 -2.31
N GLY A 126 -6.81 -12.12 -2.98
CA GLY A 126 -8.14 -11.53 -3.02
C GLY A 126 -9.14 -12.31 -3.86
N GLN A 127 -8.68 -13.14 -4.82
CA GLN A 127 -9.58 -13.80 -5.77
C GLN A 127 -10.64 -14.67 -5.09
N VAL A 128 -10.31 -15.33 -3.98
CA VAL A 128 -11.26 -16.19 -3.24
C VAL A 128 -12.42 -15.41 -2.63
N TYR A 129 -12.26 -14.11 -2.41
CA TYR A 129 -13.27 -13.22 -1.84
C TYR A 129 -14.13 -12.54 -2.92
N LYS A 130 -13.86 -12.82 -4.20
CA LYS A 130 -14.60 -12.24 -5.32
C LYS A 130 -15.95 -12.94 -5.47
N THR A 131 -16.90 -12.51 -4.65
CA THR A 131 -18.29 -12.95 -4.67
C THR A 131 -19.05 -12.15 -5.72
N GLU A 132 -18.97 -12.61 -6.97
CA GLU A 132 -19.69 -12.06 -8.13
C GLU A 132 -19.41 -10.58 -8.48
N LYS A 133 -20.05 -10.07 -9.55
CA LYS A 133 -19.67 -8.83 -10.27
C LYS A 133 -19.48 -7.65 -9.32
N VAL A 134 -18.24 -7.18 -9.22
CA VAL A 134 -17.89 -5.89 -8.58
C VAL A 134 -18.62 -4.77 -9.33
N SER A 135 -19.78 -4.35 -8.81
CA SER A 135 -20.47 -3.14 -9.27
C SER A 135 -19.67 -1.92 -8.83
N GLY A 136 -19.41 -0.97 -9.74
CA GLY A 136 -18.73 0.29 -9.40
C GLY A 136 -17.66 0.76 -10.37
N GLY A 137 -17.41 0.03 -11.47
CA GLY A 137 -16.47 0.45 -12.52
C GLY A 137 -15.00 0.42 -12.12
N TRP A 138 -14.66 -0.20 -10.98
CA TRP A 138 -13.28 -0.35 -10.52
C TRP A 138 -12.54 -1.37 -11.39
N VAL A 139 -11.48 -0.93 -12.06
CA VAL A 139 -10.58 -1.83 -12.80
C VAL A 139 -9.40 -2.15 -11.91
N PHE A 140 -9.08 -3.44 -11.77
CA PHE A 140 -7.95 -3.82 -10.93
C PHE A 140 -6.61 -3.41 -11.57
N TRP A 141 -6.41 -3.81 -12.84
CA TRP A 141 -5.19 -3.61 -13.63
C TRP A 141 -5.26 -2.36 -14.50
#